data_AF-A0A950A504-F1
#
_entry.id   AF-A0A950A504-F1
#
_cell.length_a   1.000
_cell.length_b   1.000
_cell.length_c   1.000
_cell.angle_alpha   90.00
_cell.angle_beta   90.00
_cell.angle_gamma   90.00
#
_symmetry.space_group_name_H-M   'P 1'
#
loop_
_entity.id
_entity.type
_entity.pdbx_description
1 polymer ?
#
loop_
_entity_poly.entity_id
_entity_poly.type
_entity_poly.pdbx_seq_one_letter_code
_entity_poly.pdbx_strand_id
1 'polypeptide(L)'
;MRPALLVPAVAAVLAAGAGAASAQPPPGTEARLAGTFQMTGRLTAARYVRGEHVGETVQRTWTFTPLCVSGPCAQVRVFRGRANATDTLILTQTSPGRYSGTGRFFAPLKCAGTVYTAGEEVPYKITLTITATTTAPDGTVLASQISATYVNKTRLNLTRCVIVLGHDSARYTGTDTTTS
;
A
#
# COMPACT_ATOMS: atom_id res chain seq x y z
N MET A 1 48.74 -60.53 26.67
CA MET A 1 47.28 -60.75 26.70
C MET A 1 46.59 -59.40 26.50
N ARG A 2 45.99 -59.17 25.33
CA ARG A 2 45.27 -57.93 24.99
C ARG A 2 43.83 -58.33 24.61
N PRO A 3 42.81 -57.95 25.38
CA PRO A 3 41.43 -58.22 25.00
C PRO A 3 40.81 -57.06 24.22
N ALA A 4 40.27 -57.45 23.06
CA ALA A 4 38.97 -57.13 22.48
C ALA A 4 38.39 -55.70 22.48
N LEU A 5 38.13 -55.28 21.24
CA LEU A 5 37.14 -54.30 20.76
C LEU A 5 35.81 -54.28 21.51
N LEU A 6 35.25 -53.07 21.66
CA LEU A 6 33.82 -52.80 21.80
C LEU A 6 33.48 -51.43 21.20
N VAL A 7 32.71 -51.45 20.11
CA VAL A 7 32.01 -50.30 19.51
C VAL A 7 30.62 -50.23 20.17
N PRO A 8 30.10 -49.04 20.52
CA PRO A 8 28.75 -48.74 20.02
C PRO A 8 28.46 -47.27 19.68
N ALA A 9 27.65 -47.15 18.62
CA ALA A 9 26.46 -46.29 18.46
C ALA A 9 26.63 -44.77 18.49
N VAL A 10 26.65 -44.21 17.27
CA VAL A 10 26.23 -42.84 16.94
C VAL A 10 24.73 -42.70 17.21
N ALA A 11 24.32 -41.74 18.04
CA ALA A 11 22.94 -41.27 18.14
C ALA A 11 22.90 -39.78 17.81
N ALA A 12 22.51 -39.46 16.57
CA ALA A 12 22.26 -38.10 16.13
C ALA A 12 20.86 -37.66 16.58
N VAL A 13 20.79 -36.68 17.49
CA VAL A 13 19.53 -36.03 17.86
C VAL A 13 19.26 -34.89 16.88
N LEU A 14 18.41 -35.16 15.89
CA LEU A 14 17.79 -34.16 15.04
C LEU A 14 16.74 -33.40 15.86
N ALA A 15 17.11 -32.28 16.47
CA ALA A 15 16.15 -31.32 16.97
C ALA A 15 15.56 -30.54 15.78
N ALA A 16 14.40 -31.01 15.32
CA ALA A 16 13.61 -30.39 14.28
C ALA A 16 13.29 -28.93 14.63
N GLY A 17 13.62 -28.02 13.72
CA GLY A 17 13.26 -26.62 13.83
C GLY A 17 11.75 -26.45 13.84
N ALA A 18 11.21 -25.98 14.97
CA ALA A 18 9.91 -25.33 14.99
C ALA A 18 10.09 -23.94 14.37
N GLY A 19 10.12 -23.88 13.04
CA GLY A 19 9.90 -22.62 12.33
C GLY A 19 8.54 -22.09 12.76
N ALA A 20 8.53 -20.97 13.47
CA ALA A 20 7.30 -20.23 13.73
C ALA A 20 6.72 -19.84 12.37
N ALA A 21 5.77 -20.65 11.89
CA ALA A 21 4.95 -20.30 10.75
C ALA A 21 4.18 -19.05 11.16
N SER A 22 4.56 -17.91 10.57
CA SER A 22 3.76 -16.70 10.60
C SER A 22 2.42 -17.04 9.97
N ALA A 23 1.42 -17.30 10.82
CA ALA A 23 0.05 -17.51 10.39
C ALA A 23 -0.38 -16.25 9.63
N GLN A 24 -0.50 -16.38 8.32
CA GLN A 24 -0.97 -15.31 7.46
C GLN A 24 -2.44 -15.07 7.84
N PRO A 25 -2.79 -13.89 8.42
CA PRO A 25 -4.16 -13.66 8.84
C PRO A 25 -5.08 -13.72 7.61
N PRO A 26 -6.28 -14.31 7.73
CA PRO A 26 -7.18 -14.47 6.62
C PRO A 26 -7.57 -13.11 6.02
N PRO A 27 -7.85 -13.04 4.71
CA PRO A 27 -8.37 -11.83 4.09
C PRO A 27 -9.72 -11.47 4.73
N GLY A 28 -9.82 -10.27 5.31
CA GLY A 28 -11.05 -9.83 5.97
C GLY A 28 -10.91 -9.47 7.45
N THR A 29 -9.70 -9.17 7.93
CA THR A 29 -9.45 -8.89 9.34
C THR A 29 -10.13 -7.59 9.81
N GLU A 30 -10.88 -7.67 10.89
CA GLU A 30 -11.38 -6.53 11.67
C GLU A 30 -10.22 -5.84 12.40
N ALA A 31 -9.33 -5.22 11.63
CA ALA A 31 -8.20 -4.48 12.16
C ALA A 31 -8.41 -2.98 11.96
N ARG A 32 -7.95 -2.20 12.94
CA ARG A 32 -7.91 -0.75 12.86
C ARG A 32 -6.80 -0.34 11.89
N LEU A 33 -7.18 0.34 10.81
CA LEU A 33 -6.25 0.94 9.86
C LEU A 33 -5.86 2.35 10.35
N ALA A 34 -4.69 2.45 10.96
CA ALA A 34 -4.15 3.68 11.53
C ALA A 34 -2.63 3.72 11.34
N GLY A 35 -2.04 4.91 11.38
CA GLY A 35 -0.58 5.07 11.38
C GLY A 35 0.00 5.34 10.00
N THR A 36 1.31 5.20 9.88
CA THR A 36 2.06 5.56 8.68
C THR A 36 2.67 4.32 8.05
N PHE A 37 2.47 4.15 6.76
CA PHE A 37 2.95 3.02 6.00
C PHE A 37 3.98 3.46 4.96
N GLN A 38 5.10 2.74 4.91
CA GLN A 38 5.99 2.80 3.75
C GLN A 38 5.41 1.94 2.65
N MET A 39 5.07 2.57 1.53
CA MET A 39 4.44 1.96 0.38
C MET A 39 5.46 1.73 -0.73
N THR A 40 5.57 0.50 -1.19
CA THR A 40 6.29 0.14 -2.42
C THR A 40 5.26 -0.10 -3.52
N GLY A 41 5.29 0.73 -4.55
CA GLY A 41 4.40 0.69 -5.70
C GLY A 41 5.09 0.16 -6.95
N ARG A 42 4.37 -0.56 -7.79
CA ARG A 42 4.74 -0.87 -9.17
C ARG A 42 3.73 -0.25 -10.12
N LEU A 43 4.21 0.56 -11.06
CA LEU A 43 3.37 1.13 -12.10
C LEU A 43 2.90 0.02 -13.05
N THR A 44 1.59 -0.05 -13.26
CA THR A 44 0.91 -1.07 -14.08
C THR A 44 0.35 -0.50 -15.37
N ALA A 45 0.11 0.81 -15.42
CA ALA A 45 -0.17 1.56 -16.62
C ALA A 45 0.48 2.94 -16.48
N ALA A 46 1.05 3.44 -17.55
CA ALA A 46 1.58 4.81 -17.66
C ALA A 46 1.56 5.18 -19.15
N ARG A 47 0.58 5.97 -19.57
CA ARG A 47 0.45 6.42 -20.96
C ARG A 47 0.39 7.93 -20.97
N TYR A 48 1.28 8.58 -21.72
CA TYR A 48 1.41 10.04 -21.79
C TYR A 48 1.52 10.72 -20.41
N VAL A 49 2.10 10.03 -19.43
CA VAL A 49 2.42 10.58 -18.10
C VAL A 49 3.92 10.84 -18.05
N ARG A 50 4.31 12.09 -17.83
CA ARG A 50 5.71 12.50 -17.91
C ARG A 50 6.52 11.82 -16.80
N GLY A 51 7.57 11.10 -17.20
CA GLY A 51 8.54 10.51 -16.29
C GLY A 51 8.10 9.21 -15.62
N GLU A 52 6.93 8.67 -15.99
CA GLU A 52 6.42 7.41 -15.46
C GLU A 52 6.48 6.32 -16.52
N HIS A 53 6.96 5.14 -16.13
CA HIS A 53 7.05 3.98 -17.02
C HIS A 53 6.38 2.75 -16.42
N VAL A 54 5.73 1.94 -17.26
CA VAL A 54 5.16 0.67 -16.80
C VAL A 54 6.26 -0.22 -16.24
N GLY A 55 6.01 -0.81 -15.08
CA GLY A 55 6.95 -1.67 -14.36
C GLY A 55 7.91 -0.93 -13.44
N GLU A 56 7.94 0.40 -13.48
CA GLU A 56 8.73 1.23 -12.57
C GLU A 56 8.28 1.03 -11.11
N THR A 57 9.27 0.97 -10.22
CA THR A 57 9.04 0.89 -8.78
C THR A 57 9.09 2.28 -8.18
N VAL A 58 8.10 2.63 -7.37
CA VAL A 58 8.02 3.90 -6.65
C VAL A 58 7.88 3.66 -5.16
N GLN A 59 8.53 4.50 -4.35
CA GLN A 59 8.35 4.50 -2.90
C GLN A 59 7.53 5.72 -2.49
N ARG A 60 6.56 5.52 -1.60
CA ARG A 60 5.64 6.57 -1.12
C ARG A 60 5.34 6.34 0.36
N THR A 61 5.04 7.42 1.07
CA THR A 61 4.59 7.35 2.46
C THR A 61 3.11 7.68 2.53
N TRP A 62 2.28 6.78 3.08
CA TRP A 62 0.85 7.03 3.27
C TRP A 62 0.52 7.02 4.76
N THR A 63 -0.23 8.02 5.22
CA THR A 63 -0.67 8.11 6.62
C THR A 63 -2.18 7.98 6.70
N PHE A 64 -2.64 7.09 7.57
CA PHE A 64 -4.05 6.76 7.79
C PHE A 64 -4.50 7.31 9.14
N THR A 65 -5.52 8.16 9.11
CA THR A 65 -6.20 8.68 10.29
C THR A 65 -7.61 8.11 10.35
N PRO A 66 -7.89 7.20 11.31
CA PRO A 66 -9.23 6.66 11.50
C PRO A 66 -10.21 7.77 11.90
N LEU A 67 -11.43 7.74 11.37
CA LEU A 67 -12.48 8.73 11.69
C LEU A 67 -13.46 8.23 12.76
N CYS A 68 -13.05 7.22 13.53
CA CYS A 68 -13.81 6.69 14.65
C CYS A 68 -12.91 6.59 15.89
N VAL A 69 -13.54 6.53 17.07
CA VAL A 69 -12.85 6.56 18.36
C VAL A 69 -12.03 5.27 18.58
N SER A 70 -12.63 4.11 18.32
CA SER A 70 -12.05 2.79 18.59
C SER A 70 -12.50 1.75 17.57
N GLY A 71 -11.77 0.63 17.54
CA GLY A 71 -12.07 -0.51 16.67
C GLY A 71 -11.77 -0.29 15.18
N PRO A 72 -12.22 -1.21 14.32
CA PRO A 72 -12.15 -1.05 12.87
C PRO A 72 -13.07 0.10 12.42
N CYS A 73 -12.51 1.15 11.83
CA CYS A 73 -13.31 2.29 11.42
C CYS A 73 -13.91 2.10 10.03
N ALA A 74 -15.21 2.36 9.90
CA ALA A 74 -15.89 2.37 8.60
C ALA A 74 -15.32 3.43 7.63
N GLN A 75 -14.70 4.49 8.15
CA GLN A 75 -14.06 5.52 7.36
C GLN A 75 -12.67 5.88 7.90
N VAL A 76 -11.73 6.07 6.98
CA VAL A 76 -10.35 6.42 7.26
C VAL A 76 -9.93 7.52 6.29
N ARG A 77 -9.39 8.62 6.82
CA ARG A 77 -8.72 9.63 5.99
C ARG A 77 -7.32 9.14 5.66
N VAL A 78 -6.94 9.19 4.39
CA VAL A 78 -5.57 8.88 3.96
C VAL A 78 -4.91 10.14 3.39
N PHE A 79 -3.71 10.41 3.86
CA PHE A 79 -2.77 11.37 3.30
C PHE A 79 -1.74 10.59 2.50
N ARG A 80 -1.80 10.67 1.16
CA ARG A 80 -0.90 9.94 0.28
C ARG A 80 0.24 10.84 -0.17
N GLY A 81 1.47 10.44 0.13
CA GLY A 81 2.64 10.97 -0.54
C GLY A 81 2.63 10.63 -2.03
N ARG A 82 2.93 11.63 -2.85
CA ARG A 82 3.31 11.55 -4.27
C ARG A 82 4.75 12.03 -4.42
N ALA A 83 5.30 12.03 -5.63
CA ALA A 83 6.71 12.40 -5.87
C ALA A 83 7.11 13.73 -5.21
N ASN A 84 6.33 14.80 -5.43
CA ASN A 84 6.62 16.14 -4.93
C ASN A 84 5.41 16.81 -4.24
N ALA A 85 4.43 16.01 -3.79
CA ALA A 85 3.17 16.54 -3.27
C ALA A 85 2.45 15.50 -2.40
N THR A 86 1.41 15.95 -1.70
CA THR A 86 0.51 15.08 -0.93
C THR A 86 -0.92 15.31 -1.40
N ASP A 87 -1.70 14.25 -1.55
CA ASP A 87 -3.14 14.32 -1.77
C ASP A 87 -3.91 13.63 -0.62
N THR A 88 -5.17 14.02 -0.42
CA THR A 88 -6.00 13.51 0.67
C THR A 88 -7.34 13.02 0.13
N LEU A 89 -7.79 11.88 0.63
CA LEU A 89 -9.13 11.36 0.38
C LEU A 89 -9.65 10.58 1.59
N ILE A 90 -10.95 10.29 1.58
CA ILE A 90 -11.57 9.35 2.52
C ILE A 90 -11.70 7.99 1.84
N LEU A 91 -11.25 6.96 2.55
CA LEU A 91 -11.52 5.57 2.22
C LEU A 91 -12.68 5.08 3.09
N THR A 92 -13.67 4.46 2.45
CA THR A 92 -14.80 3.81 3.13
C THR A 92 -14.58 2.31 3.13
N GLN A 93 -14.83 1.68 4.27
CA GLN A 93 -14.77 0.24 4.42
C GLN A 93 -15.91 -0.39 3.64
N THR A 94 -15.59 -1.27 2.69
CA THR A 94 -16.57 -1.95 1.84
C THR A 94 -16.85 -3.38 2.31
N SER A 95 -15.91 -3.95 3.06
CA SER A 95 -16.04 -5.21 3.79
C SER A 95 -14.98 -5.22 4.90
N PRO A 96 -15.03 -6.18 5.85
CA PRO A 96 -13.95 -6.35 6.81
C PRO A 96 -12.58 -6.33 6.13
N GLY A 97 -11.64 -5.53 6.66
CA GLY A 97 -10.29 -5.33 6.11
C GLY A 97 -10.17 -4.71 4.71
N ARG A 98 -11.26 -4.33 4.02
CA ARG A 98 -11.21 -3.74 2.67
C ARG A 98 -11.81 -2.36 2.61
N TYR A 99 -11.13 -1.47 1.91
CA TYR A 99 -11.49 -0.07 1.80
C TYR A 99 -11.45 0.40 0.36
N SER A 100 -12.30 1.36 0.01
CA SER A 100 -12.25 2.04 -1.28
C SER A 100 -12.62 3.50 -1.16
N GLY A 101 -12.04 4.32 -2.03
CA GLY A 101 -12.36 5.75 -2.12
C GLY A 101 -11.89 6.33 -3.44
N THR A 102 -12.42 7.49 -3.77
CA THR A 102 -12.03 8.26 -4.96
C THR A 102 -11.52 9.62 -4.54
N GLY A 103 -10.55 10.14 -5.28
CA GLY A 103 -10.02 11.47 -5.08
C GLY A 103 -9.68 12.12 -6.41
N ARG A 104 -9.16 13.34 -6.32
CA ARG A 104 -8.63 14.08 -7.46
C ARG A 104 -7.43 14.91 -7.02
N PHE A 105 -6.51 15.14 -7.94
CA PHE A 105 -5.50 16.18 -7.80
C PHE A 105 -5.34 16.92 -9.13
N PHE A 106 -4.68 18.07 -9.08
CA PHE A 106 -4.36 18.83 -10.28
C PHE A 106 -2.88 18.66 -10.62
N ALA A 107 -2.59 18.53 -11.90
CA ALA A 107 -1.22 18.46 -12.40
C ALA A 107 -0.96 19.55 -13.44
N PRO A 108 0.31 19.98 -13.55
CA PRO A 108 0.69 20.98 -14.52
C PRO A 108 0.64 20.42 -15.93
N LEU A 109 0.16 21.23 -16.87
CA LEU A 109 0.07 20.89 -18.28
C LEU A 109 0.64 22.02 -19.13
N LYS A 110 1.52 21.68 -20.08
CA LYS A 110 2.05 22.65 -21.04
C LYS A 110 1.17 22.67 -22.30
N CYS A 111 0.65 23.84 -22.64
CA CYS A 111 -0.25 24.09 -23.76
C CYS A 111 0.21 25.36 -24.51
N ALA A 112 0.51 25.24 -25.81
CA ALA A 112 0.98 26.34 -26.67
C ALA A 112 2.12 27.19 -26.06
N GLY A 113 3.10 26.55 -25.42
CA GLY A 113 4.22 27.23 -24.77
C GLY A 113 3.97 27.68 -23.33
N THR A 114 2.71 27.81 -22.91
CA THR A 114 2.33 28.19 -21.53
C THR A 114 2.18 26.96 -20.64
N VAL A 115 2.67 27.03 -19.41
CA VAL A 115 2.43 26.00 -18.38
C VAL A 115 1.26 26.44 -17.51
N TYR A 116 0.18 25.65 -17.52
CA TYR A 116 -0.95 25.79 -16.62
C TYR A 116 -0.68 24.92 -15.40
N THR A 117 -0.51 25.51 -14.21
CA THR A 117 -0.14 24.78 -12.98
C THR A 117 -1.20 23.76 -12.54
N ALA A 118 -2.47 24.03 -12.84
CA ALA A 118 -3.61 23.13 -12.68
C ALA A 118 -4.29 22.86 -14.03
N GLY A 119 -3.50 22.57 -15.07
CA GLY A 119 -3.99 22.41 -16.43
C GLY A 119 -4.70 21.07 -16.69
N GLU A 120 -4.54 20.08 -15.83
CA GLU A 120 -5.31 18.85 -15.87
C GLU A 120 -5.82 18.44 -14.49
N GLU A 121 -7.05 17.92 -14.44
CA GLU A 121 -7.59 17.21 -13.28
C GLU A 121 -7.34 15.71 -13.44
N VAL A 122 -6.83 15.09 -12.38
CA VAL A 122 -6.47 13.67 -12.33
C VAL A 122 -7.39 12.98 -11.33
N PRO A 123 -8.58 12.51 -11.75
CA PRO A 123 -9.46 11.73 -10.90
C PRO A 123 -8.91 10.31 -10.73
N TYR A 124 -8.97 9.77 -9.52
CA TYR A 124 -8.43 8.44 -9.26
C TYR A 124 -9.29 7.67 -8.26
N LYS A 125 -9.15 6.34 -8.30
CA LYS A 125 -9.73 5.41 -7.32
C LYS A 125 -8.62 4.66 -6.59
N ILE A 126 -8.78 4.54 -5.28
CA ILE A 126 -8.02 3.64 -4.42
C ILE A 126 -8.91 2.48 -3.99
N THR A 127 -8.35 1.28 -4.03
CA THR A 127 -8.87 0.11 -3.33
C THR A 127 -7.75 -0.43 -2.46
N LEU A 128 -8.02 -0.72 -1.20
CA LEU A 128 -7.05 -1.18 -0.21
C LEU A 128 -7.55 -2.44 0.47
N THR A 129 -6.64 -3.35 0.80
CA THR A 129 -6.91 -4.56 1.60
C THR A 129 -5.84 -4.70 2.66
N ILE A 130 -6.24 -4.88 3.91
CA ILE A 130 -5.35 -5.27 5.01
C ILE A 130 -4.89 -6.71 4.76
N THR A 131 -3.59 -6.93 4.78
CA THR A 131 -2.97 -8.25 4.49
C THR A 131 -2.27 -8.85 5.70
N ALA A 132 -1.88 -8.02 6.66
CA ALA A 132 -1.38 -8.50 7.95
C ALA A 132 -1.82 -7.57 9.09
N THR A 133 -1.87 -8.13 10.29
CA THR A 133 -2.26 -7.43 11.52
C THR A 133 -1.21 -7.60 12.60
N THR A 134 -1.20 -6.71 13.57
CA THR A 134 -0.44 -6.82 14.81
C THR A 134 -1.33 -6.44 15.99
N THR A 135 -1.02 -6.94 17.19
CA THR A 135 -1.74 -6.57 18.41
C THR A 135 -0.90 -5.57 19.19
N ALA A 136 -1.46 -4.38 19.43
CA ALA A 136 -0.83 -3.36 20.26
C ALA A 136 -0.84 -3.77 21.75
N PRO A 137 0.00 -3.16 22.60
CA PRO A 137 0.06 -3.46 24.03
C PRO A 137 -1.27 -3.28 24.78
N ASP A 138 -2.17 -2.43 24.27
CA ASP A 138 -3.51 -2.19 24.81
C ASP A 138 -4.56 -3.22 24.33
N GLY A 139 -4.15 -4.24 23.58
CA GLY A 139 -5.01 -5.28 23.02
C GLY A 139 -5.66 -4.91 21.68
N THR A 140 -5.43 -3.70 21.16
CA THR A 140 -6.00 -3.27 19.87
C THR A 140 -5.36 -4.04 18.71
N VAL A 141 -6.19 -4.60 17.82
CA VAL A 141 -5.72 -5.19 16.56
C VAL A 141 -5.52 -4.08 15.52
N LEU A 142 -4.29 -3.87 15.11
CA LEU A 142 -3.87 -2.87 14.12
C LEU A 142 -3.51 -3.54 12.80
N ALA A 143 -3.71 -2.83 11.69
CA ALA A 143 -3.13 -3.22 10.41
C ALA A 143 -1.60 -3.05 10.46
N SER A 144 -0.84 -4.09 10.09
CA SER A 144 0.63 -4.02 9.99
C SER A 144 1.13 -4.11 8.55
N GLN A 145 0.35 -4.74 7.66
CA GLN A 145 0.61 -4.74 6.23
C GLN A 145 -0.67 -4.52 5.43
N ILE A 146 -0.51 -3.85 4.30
CA ILE A 146 -1.61 -3.55 3.38
C ILE A 146 -1.19 -3.80 1.93
N SER A 147 -2.18 -4.06 1.08
CA SER A 147 -2.06 -3.95 -0.36
C SER A 147 -3.04 -2.91 -0.89
N ALA A 148 -2.68 -2.19 -1.93
CA ALA A 148 -3.56 -1.20 -2.53
C ALA A 148 -3.43 -1.15 -4.06
N THR A 149 -4.51 -0.77 -4.73
CA THR A 149 -4.51 -0.41 -6.15
C THR A 149 -4.86 1.05 -6.29
N TYR A 150 -4.14 1.74 -7.15
CA TYR A 150 -4.46 3.07 -7.64
C TYR A 150 -4.80 2.99 -9.12
N VAL A 151 -5.90 3.63 -9.51
CA VAL A 151 -6.34 3.66 -10.90
C VAL A 151 -6.79 5.07 -11.26
N ASN A 152 -6.09 5.70 -12.18
CA ASN A 152 -6.55 6.83 -12.98
C ASN A 152 -6.82 6.30 -14.39
N LYS A 153 -8.08 6.30 -14.83
CA LYS A 153 -8.45 5.83 -16.18
C LYS A 153 -8.42 6.95 -17.22
N THR A 154 -8.74 8.16 -16.78
CA THR A 154 -8.90 9.34 -17.61
C THR A 154 -8.51 10.57 -16.83
N ARG A 155 -8.08 11.61 -17.52
CA ARG A 155 -7.85 12.95 -16.98
C ARG A 155 -8.76 13.94 -17.69
N LEU A 156 -9.02 15.08 -17.05
CA LEU A 156 -9.80 16.16 -17.63
C LEU A 156 -8.88 17.31 -18.03
N ASN A 157 -9.07 17.85 -19.23
CA ASN A 157 -8.30 18.97 -19.72
C ASN A 157 -8.93 20.26 -19.22
N LEU A 158 -8.17 21.05 -18.46
CA LEU A 158 -8.61 22.34 -17.93
C LEU A 158 -7.98 23.52 -18.71
N THR A 159 -7.44 23.23 -19.89
CA THR A 159 -6.87 24.23 -20.81
C THR A 159 -7.69 24.32 -22.08
N ARG A 160 -7.41 25.37 -22.86
CA ARG A 160 -7.99 25.60 -24.19
C ARG A 160 -7.37 24.75 -25.31
N CYS A 161 -6.26 24.04 -25.05
CA CYS A 161 -5.63 23.22 -26.09
C CYS A 161 -6.42 21.95 -26.36
N VAL A 162 -6.40 21.45 -27.59
CA VAL A 162 -6.84 20.08 -27.91
C VAL A 162 -5.62 19.16 -27.80
N ILE A 163 -5.63 18.28 -26.80
CA ILE A 163 -4.51 17.35 -26.54
C ILE A 163 -5.02 15.99 -26.10
N VAL A 164 -4.18 14.98 -26.28
CA VAL A 164 -4.39 13.64 -25.71
C VAL A 164 -3.84 13.64 -24.29
N LEU A 165 -4.71 13.37 -23.32
CA LEU A 165 -4.30 13.28 -21.92
C LEU A 165 -3.82 11.88 -21.54
N GLY A 166 -2.98 11.85 -20.52
CA GLY A 166 -2.44 10.62 -19.99
C GLY A 166 -3.37 9.88 -19.04
N HIS A 167 -2.92 8.70 -18.65
CA HIS A 167 -3.49 7.92 -17.55
C HIS A 167 -2.45 6.98 -16.96
N ASP A 168 -2.66 6.62 -15.70
CA ASP A 168 -1.73 5.85 -14.90
C ASP A 168 -2.44 4.95 -13.91
N SER A 169 -1.81 3.84 -13.56
CA SER A 169 -2.31 2.90 -12.56
C SER A 169 -1.15 2.23 -11.88
N ALA A 170 -1.29 1.89 -10.60
CA ALA A 170 -0.25 1.26 -9.82
C ALA A 170 -0.82 0.26 -8.82
N ARG A 171 -0.01 -0.74 -8.47
CA ARG A 171 -0.27 -1.64 -7.35
C ARG A 171 0.77 -1.38 -6.27
N TYR A 172 0.34 -1.39 -5.03
CA TYR A 172 1.17 -1.09 -3.87
C TYR A 172 1.09 -2.22 -2.85
N THR A 173 2.19 -2.43 -2.15
CA THR A 173 2.25 -3.10 -0.85
C THR A 173 2.79 -2.10 0.16
N GLY A 174 2.29 -2.14 1.39
CA GLY A 174 2.72 -1.24 2.44
C GLY A 174 2.96 -1.97 3.75
N THR A 175 3.96 -1.51 4.50
CA THR A 175 4.27 -1.98 5.85
C THR A 175 4.19 -0.82 6.82
N ASP A 176 3.57 -1.03 7.99
CA ASP A 176 3.53 -0.03 9.04
C ASP A 176 4.94 0.28 9.55
N THR A 177 5.22 1.58 9.65
CA THR A 177 6.55 2.11 10.01
C THR A 177 6.90 1.90 11.47
N THR A 178 5.94 1.65 12.34
CA THR A 178 6.19 1.34 13.74
C THR A 178 6.61 -0.12 13.97
N THR A 179 6.35 -0.99 12.99
CA THR A 179 6.71 -2.42 13.04
C THR A 179 7.89 -2.82 12.13
N SER A 180 8.53 -1.85 11.47
CA SER A 180 9.65 -2.09 10.54
C SER A 180 11.02 -2.08 11.24
#